data_AF-A0A316P4I1-F1
#
_entry.id   AF-A0A316P4I1-F1
#
_cell.length_a   1.000
_cell.length_b   1.000
_cell.length_c   1.000
_cell.angle_alpha   90.00
_cell.angle_beta   90.00
_cell.angle_gamma   90.00
#
_symmetry.space_group_name_H-M   'P 1'
#
loop_
_entity.id
_entity.type
_entity.pdbx_description
1 polymer ?
#
loop_
_entity_poly.entity_id
_entity_poly.type
_entity_poly.pdbx_seq_one_letter_code
_entity_poly.pdbx_strand_id
1 'polypeptide(L)'
;MTQEQFNFLERFGAYLTRRGFQVSKSLYEAEAIADAELFGTLSVVCRFAWKWQGAYSSVLLQIQIGTLMFERSLPTGLLMDYEVGGTEIITIMIRNLMQEVADKIALQLIQE
;
A
#
# COMPACT_ATOMS: atom_id res chain seq x y z
N MET A 1 7.02 -16.36 -12.74
CA MET A 1 7.81 -15.32 -12.06
C MET A 1 9.25 -15.41 -12.55
N THR A 2 9.82 -14.32 -13.04
CA THR A 2 11.22 -14.26 -13.47
C THR A 2 12.16 -14.00 -12.28
N GLN A 3 13.46 -14.27 -12.43
CA GLN A 3 14.45 -14.01 -11.38
C GLN A 3 14.50 -12.52 -10.99
N GLU A 4 14.30 -11.62 -11.96
CA GLU A 4 14.26 -10.17 -11.71
C GLU A 4 13.06 -9.76 -10.86
N GLN A 5 11.88 -10.33 -11.11
CA GLN A 5 10.67 -10.08 -10.32
C GLN A 5 10.85 -10.55 -8.87
N PHE A 6 11.49 -11.71 -8.68
CA PHE A 6 11.82 -12.21 -7.35
C PHE A 6 12.82 -11.29 -6.62
N ASN A 7 13.92 -10.92 -7.29
CA ASN A 7 14.92 -10.01 -6.73
C ASN A 7 14.34 -8.63 -6.38
N PHE A 8 13.37 -8.16 -7.16
CA PHE A 8 12.64 -6.93 -6.86
C PHE A 8 11.84 -7.06 -5.56
N LEU A 9 11.01 -8.10 -5.41
CA LEU A 9 10.21 -8.32 -4.20
C LEU A 9 11.10 -8.39 -2.94
N GLU A 10 12.25 -9.07 -3.05
CA GLU A 10 13.20 -9.18 -1.93
C GLU A 10 13.76 -7.81 -1.53
N ARG A 11 14.22 -7.00 -2.49
CA ARG A 11 14.73 -5.65 -2.21
C ARG A 11 13.66 -4.71 -1.67
N PHE A 12 12.46 -4.76 -2.25
CA PHE A 12 11.34 -3.92 -1.86
C PHE A 12 10.84 -4.26 -0.45
N GLY A 13 10.70 -5.55 -0.13
CA GLY A 13 10.37 -6.00 1.21
C GLY A 13 11.42 -5.57 2.24
N ALA A 14 12.71 -5.73 1.94
CA ALA A 14 13.78 -5.27 2.82
C ALA A 14 13.77 -3.75 3.04
N TYR A 15 13.47 -2.97 2.00
CA TYR A 15 13.30 -1.52 2.12
C TYR A 15 12.18 -1.14 3.10
N LEU A 16 11.03 -1.81 3.00
CA LEU A 16 9.88 -1.58 3.88
C LEU A 16 10.16 -2.00 5.33
N THR A 17 10.80 -3.15 5.55
CA THR A 17 11.20 -3.57 6.91
C THR A 17 12.11 -2.55 7.59
N ARG A 18 13.08 -1.97 6.86
CA ARG A 18 13.96 -0.90 7.40
C ARG A 18 13.21 0.37 7.80
N ARG A 19 11.99 0.56 7.29
CA ARG A 19 11.11 1.69 7.62
C ARG A 19 10.12 1.37 8.74
N GLY A 20 10.23 0.18 9.36
CA GLY A 20 9.40 -0.22 10.50
C GLY A 20 8.10 -0.93 10.12
N PHE A 21 7.89 -1.27 8.84
CA PHE A 21 6.73 -2.05 8.44
C PHE A 21 6.89 -3.53 8.80
N GLN A 22 5.81 -4.17 9.22
CA GLN A 22 5.72 -5.62 9.28
C GLN A 22 5.55 -6.14 7.85
N VAL A 23 6.55 -6.88 7.35
CA VAL A 23 6.56 -7.36 5.96
C VAL A 23 6.29 -8.86 5.91
N SER A 24 5.29 -9.26 5.13
CA SER A 24 5.01 -10.65 4.76
C SER A 24 5.37 -10.87 3.31
N LYS A 25 5.98 -12.02 2.99
CA LYS A 25 6.40 -12.37 1.63
C LYS A 25 5.93 -13.77 1.27
N SER A 26 5.44 -13.91 0.05
CA SER A 26 5.15 -15.20 -0.59
C SER A 26 5.78 -15.24 -1.98
N LEU A 27 5.69 -16.39 -2.65
CA LEU A 27 6.13 -16.54 -4.04
C LEU A 27 5.42 -15.60 -5.02
N TYR A 28 4.30 -15.00 -4.64
CA TYR A 28 3.48 -14.18 -5.53
C TYR A 28 3.15 -12.81 -4.94
N GLU A 29 3.57 -12.50 -3.72
CA GLU A 29 3.19 -11.27 -3.03
C GLU A 29 4.28 -10.78 -2.09
N ALA A 30 4.50 -9.47 -2.04
CA ALA A 30 5.14 -8.82 -0.90
C ALA A 30 4.15 -7.82 -0.30
N GLU A 31 3.92 -7.94 1.00
CA GLU A 31 2.97 -7.15 1.74
C GLU A 31 3.69 -6.44 2.88
N ALA A 32 3.43 -5.15 3.07
CA ALA A 32 3.80 -4.38 4.24
C ALA A 32 2.55 -3.92 4.97
N ILE A 33 2.52 -4.17 6.27
CA ILE A 33 1.46 -3.73 7.19
C ILE A 33 2.08 -2.78 8.20
N ALA A 34 1.37 -1.69 8.47
CA ALA A 34 1.63 -0.78 9.58
C ALA A 34 0.33 -0.54 10.33
N ASP A 35 0.36 -0.82 11.63
CA ASP A 35 -0.74 -0.54 12.54
C ASP A 35 -0.49 0.79 13.25
N ALA A 36 -1.56 1.55 13.44
CA ALA A 36 -1.57 2.82 14.16
C ALA A 36 -2.90 2.98 14.91
N GLU A 37 -2.96 3.96 15.79
CA GLU A 37 -4.20 4.34 16.48
C GLU A 37 -4.47 5.84 16.27
N LEU A 38 -5.71 6.16 15.93
CA LEU A 38 -6.23 7.53 15.95
C LEU A 38 -6.99 7.74 17.26
N PHE A 39 -6.81 8.91 17.88
CA PHE A 39 -7.50 9.30 19.11
C PHE A 39 -7.34 8.31 20.28
N GLY A 40 -6.30 7.46 20.25
CA GLY A 40 -6.00 6.46 21.29
C GLY A 40 -6.98 5.29 21.39
N THR A 41 -7.92 5.15 20.46
CA THR A 41 -8.94 4.09 20.49
C THR A 41 -9.30 3.53 19.12
N LEU A 42 -9.10 4.30 18.06
CA LEU A 42 -9.51 3.92 16.72
C LEU A 42 -8.34 3.26 15.98
N SER A 43 -8.39 1.94 15.87
CA SER A 43 -7.40 1.15 15.13
C SER A 43 -7.36 1.57 13.66
N VAL A 44 -6.16 1.85 13.17
CA VAL A 44 -5.84 2.12 11.77
C VAL A 44 -4.85 1.07 11.28
N VAL A 45 -5.21 0.37 10.21
CA VAL A 45 -4.34 -0.62 9.57
C VAL A 45 -4.05 -0.15 8.16
N CYS A 46 -2.78 0.13 7.89
CA CYS A 46 -2.29 0.48 6.56
C CYS A 46 -1.62 -0.75 5.94
N ARG A 47 -2.17 -1.22 4.83
CA ARG A 47 -1.64 -2.36 4.06
C ARG A 47 -1.17 -1.87 2.69
N PHE A 48 0.07 -2.21 2.35
CA PHE A 48 0.62 -2.05 1.01
C PHE A 48 1.04 -3.41 0.48
N ALA A 49 0.41 -3.90 -0.59
CA ALA A 49 0.68 -5.21 -1.15
C ALA A 49 1.03 -5.13 -2.63
N TRP A 50 2.13 -5.74 -3.01
CA TRP A 50 2.50 -5.98 -4.39
C TRP A 50 2.17 -7.43 -4.74
N LYS A 51 1.26 -7.66 -5.69
CA LYS A 51 0.78 -9.00 -6.07
C LYS A 51 1.15 -9.32 -7.52
N TRP A 52 1.64 -10.52 -7.78
CA TRP A 52 1.83 -11.06 -9.12
C TRP A 52 0.64 -11.95 -9.50
N GLN A 53 0.04 -11.68 -10.66
CA GLN A 53 -1.02 -12.47 -11.28
C GLN A 53 -0.57 -12.91 -12.68
N GLY A 54 0.19 -14.00 -12.74
CA GLY A 54 0.75 -14.51 -14.00
C GLY A 54 1.84 -13.60 -14.57
N ALA A 55 1.61 -13.03 -15.76
CA ALA A 55 2.50 -12.05 -16.39
C ALA A 55 2.25 -10.61 -15.90
N TYR A 56 1.13 -10.38 -15.21
CA TYR A 56 0.75 -9.08 -14.69
C TYR A 56 1.15 -9.00 -13.22
N SER A 57 1.37 -7.79 -12.74
CA SER A 57 1.35 -7.50 -11.31
C SER A 57 0.42 -6.35 -11.03
N SER A 58 0.03 -6.22 -9.77
CA SER A 58 -0.69 -5.09 -9.25
C SER A 58 -0.08 -4.60 -7.94
N VAL A 59 -0.27 -3.31 -7.68
CA VAL A 59 -0.02 -2.69 -6.39
C VAL A 59 -1.35 -2.36 -5.76
N LEU A 60 -1.58 -2.88 -4.57
CA LEU A 60 -2.73 -2.61 -3.72
C LEU A 60 -2.28 -1.74 -2.55
N LEU A 61 -2.91 -0.58 -2.38
CA LEU A 61 -2.84 0.22 -1.18
C LEU A 61 -4.20 0.18 -0.50
N GLN A 62 -4.22 -0.20 0.77
CA GLN A 62 -5.41 -0.31 1.59
C GLN A 62 -5.20 0.39 2.93
N ILE A 63 -6.20 1.13 3.37
CA ILE A 63 -6.25 1.77 4.68
C ILE A 63 -7.58 1.38 5.32
N GLN A 64 -7.51 0.76 6.48
CA GLN A 64 -8.67 0.41 7.29
C GLN A 64 -8.68 1.29 8.53
N ILE A 65 -9.84 1.86 8.87
CA ILE A 65 -10.07 2.67 10.06
C ILE A 65 -11.33 2.12 10.75
N GLY A 66 -11.16 1.40 11.86
CA GLY A 66 -12.28 0.65 12.46
C GLY A 66 -12.93 -0.31 11.45
N THR A 67 -14.21 -0.06 11.14
CA THR A 67 -14.98 -0.83 10.13
C THR A 67 -14.92 -0.24 8.72
N LEU A 68 -14.39 0.97 8.54
CA LEU A 68 -14.23 1.60 7.23
C LEU A 68 -12.99 1.06 6.54
N MET A 69 -13.11 0.78 5.24
CA MET A 69 -12.02 0.28 4.41
C MET A 69 -11.93 1.08 3.13
N PHE A 70 -10.72 1.55 2.83
CA PHE A 70 -10.38 2.31 1.63
C PHE A 70 -9.31 1.55 0.86
N GLU A 71 -9.52 1.33 -0.43
CA GLU A 71 -8.55 0.61 -1.26
C GLU A 71 -8.36 1.24 -2.63
N ARG A 72 -7.13 1.12 -3.14
CA ARG A 72 -6.75 1.46 -4.51
C ARG A 72 -5.83 0.36 -5.04
N SER A 73 -6.12 -0.09 -6.26
CA SER A 73 -5.33 -1.06 -6.98
C SER A 73 -4.85 -0.46 -8.29
N LEU A 74 -3.58 -0.65 -8.62
CA LEU A 74 -2.99 -0.22 -9.89
C LEU A 74 -2.30 -1.40 -10.59
N PRO A 75 -2.51 -1.58 -11.90
CA PRO A 75 -1.72 -2.51 -12.70
C PRO A 75 -0.25 -2.06 -12.71
N THR A 76 0.65 -2.97 -12.40
CA THR A 76 2.10 -2.72 -12.40
C THR A 76 2.66 -2.48 -13.80
N GLY A 77 1.93 -2.79 -14.87
CA GLY A 77 2.34 -2.40 -16.23
C GLY A 77 2.59 -0.89 -16.38
N LEU A 78 1.95 -0.07 -15.54
CA LEU A 78 2.19 1.37 -15.42
C LEU A 78 3.34 1.75 -14.47
N LEU A 79 3.87 0.78 -13.74
CA LEU A 79 4.87 0.95 -12.67
C LEU A 79 6.21 0.25 -12.99
N MET A 80 6.32 -0.44 -14.13
CA MET A 80 7.52 -1.19 -14.53
C MET A 80 8.74 -0.30 -14.80
N ASP A 81 8.57 1.02 -14.93
CA ASP A 81 9.66 1.99 -15.00
C ASP A 81 9.69 2.85 -13.73
N TYR A 82 10.01 2.22 -12.60
CA TYR A 82 10.01 2.85 -11.27
C TYR A 82 11.01 4.02 -11.16
N GLU A 83 12.07 4.01 -11.98
CA GLU A 83 13.09 5.07 -12.02
C GLU A 83 12.62 6.35 -12.72
N VAL A 84 11.68 6.28 -13.66
CA VAL A 84 11.25 7.44 -14.48
C VAL A 84 9.82 7.90 -14.18
N GLY A 85 8.89 7.01 -13.76
CA GLY A 85 7.48 7.39 -13.53
C GLY A 85 6.72 6.62 -12.46
N GLY A 86 7.17 5.42 -12.07
CA GLY A 86 6.46 4.58 -11.08
C GLY A 86 6.38 5.21 -9.68
N THR A 87 7.41 5.95 -9.27
CA THR A 87 7.42 6.67 -7.98
C THR A 87 6.38 7.78 -7.93
N GLU A 88 6.23 8.56 -9.01
CA GLU A 88 5.22 9.62 -9.10
C GLU A 88 3.80 9.04 -9.08
N ILE A 89 3.55 7.97 -9.83
CA ILE A 89 2.24 7.31 -9.87
C ILE A 89 1.86 6.77 -8.50
N ILE A 90 2.79 6.09 -7.80
CA ILE A 90 2.55 5.60 -6.44
C ILE A 90 2.32 6.76 -5.47
N THR A 91 3.08 7.85 -5.60
CA THR A 91 2.91 9.03 -4.75
C THR A 91 1.55 9.69 -4.95
N ILE A 92 1.09 9.81 -6.21
CA ILE A 92 -0.24 10.34 -6.53
C ILE A 92 -1.33 9.42 -5.96
N MET A 93 -1.18 8.10 -6.11
CA MET A 93 -2.13 7.14 -5.56
C MET A 93 -2.23 7.24 -4.03
N ILE A 94 -1.09 7.27 -3.34
CA ILE A 94 -1.03 7.45 -1.89
C ILE A 94 -1.73 8.76 -1.51
N ARG A 95 -1.39 9.87 -2.18
CA ARG A 95 -1.98 11.18 -1.89
C ARG A 95 -3.50 11.17 -2.06
N ASN A 96 -4.01 10.62 -3.16
CA ASN A 96 -5.44 10.56 -3.42
C ASN A 96 -6.18 9.72 -2.38
N LEU A 97 -5.63 8.55 -2.01
CA LEU A 97 -6.23 7.71 -0.98
C LEU A 97 -6.22 8.38 0.38
N MET A 98 -5.09 9.01 0.76
CA MET A 98 -4.99 9.73 2.02
C MET A 98 -5.95 10.92 2.09
N GLN A 99 -6.21 11.58 0.96
CA GLN A 99 -7.18 12.67 0.90
C GLN A 99 -8.61 12.16 1.13
N GLU A 100 -9.01 11.05 0.50
CA GLU A 100 -10.30 10.41 0.74
C GLU A 100 -10.48 9.96 2.19
N VAL A 101 -9.43 9.40 2.79
CA VAL A 101 -9.39 9.06 4.21
C VAL A 101 -9.58 10.29 5.09
N ALA A 102 -8.84 11.37 4.82
CA ALA A 102 -8.92 12.61 5.58
C ALA A 102 -10.32 13.25 5.50
N ASP A 103 -10.92 13.29 4.30
CA ASP A 103 -12.26 13.83 4.08
C ASP A 103 -13.30 13.03 4.88
N LYS A 104 -13.17 11.70 4.96
CA LYS A 104 -14.07 10.85 5.75
C LYS A 104 -13.90 11.04 7.25
N ILE A 105 -12.67 11.17 7.74
CA ILE A 105 -12.41 11.49 9.15
C ILE A 105 -13.03 12.85 9.50
N ALA A 106 -12.83 13.87 8.66
CA ALA A 106 -13.38 15.20 8.88
C ALA A 106 -14.92 15.19 8.94
N LEU A 107 -15.58 14.44 8.04
CA LEU A 107 -17.03 14.28 8.06
C LEU A 107 -17.54 13.60 9.34
N GLN A 108 -16.82 12.61 9.87
CA GLN A 108 -17.18 11.97 11.13
C GLN A 108 -17.04 12.93 12.31
N LEU A 109 -15.95 13.70 12.38
CA LEU A 109 -15.71 14.68 13.45
C LEU A 109 -16.70 15.85 13.47
N ILE A 110 -17.30 16.20 12.32
CA ILE A 110 -18.32 17.25 12.24
C ILE A 110 -19.71 16.75 12.68
N GLN A 111 -19.94 15.44 12.65
CA GLN A 111 -21.22 14.82 12.99
C GLN A 111 -21.35 14.42 14.47
N GLU A 112 -20.24 14.49 15.23
CA GLU A 112 -20.19 14.35 16.70
C GLU A 112 -20.23 15.70 17.41
#